data_AF-A0A6J4Q7H8-F1
#
_entry.id   AF-A0A6J4Q7H8-F1
#
_cell.length_a   1.000
_cell.length_b   1.000
_cell.length_c   1.000
_cell.angle_alpha   90.00
_cell.angle_beta   90.00
_cell.angle_gamma   90.00
#
_symmetry.space_group_name_H-M   'P 1'
#
loop_
_entity.id
_entity.type
_entity.pdbx_description
1 polymer ?
#
loop_
_entity_poly.entity_id
_entity_poly.type
_entity_poly.pdbx_seq_one_letter_code
_entity_poly.pdbx_strand_id
1 'polypeptide(L)'
;DRVNVYNQMTETHRLRDLARLVSERTGAEIDYVQNPRNEAAENDLHVRNDRFLDLGLQPTTLSDGLLEEVTEIASKYAHRCDVSKIPSTSLWRPQEESVHQQESHR
;
A
#
# COMPACT_ATOMS: atom_id res chain seq x y z
N ASP A 1 -27.94 18.03 -18.60
CA ASP A 1 -27.48 16.84 -17.86
C ASP A 1 -26.89 17.19 -16.50
N ARG A 2 -27.08 16.32 -15.50
CA ARG A 2 -26.46 16.47 -14.16
C ARG A 2 -25.07 15.83 -14.16
N VAL A 3 -24.16 16.43 -13.41
CA VAL A 3 -22.81 15.87 -13.20
C VAL A 3 -22.92 14.52 -12.49
N ASN A 4 -22.17 13.54 -12.99
CA ASN A 4 -22.03 12.23 -12.38
C ASN A 4 -20.69 12.13 -11.65
N VAL A 5 -20.70 11.47 -10.50
CA VAL A 5 -19.50 11.09 -9.75
C VAL A 5 -19.43 9.57 -9.74
N TYR A 6 -18.24 9.03 -9.98
CA TYR A 6 -17.98 7.60 -10.02
C TYR A 6 -16.76 7.27 -9.16
N ASN A 7 -16.83 6.14 -8.45
CA ASN A 7 -15.70 5.59 -7.70
C ASN A 7 -14.98 4.59 -8.61
N GLN A 8 -13.88 5.00 -9.22
CA GLN A 8 -13.13 4.15 -10.15
C GLN A 8 -12.14 3.28 -9.39
N MET A 9 -12.61 2.13 -8.93
CA MET A 9 -11.80 1.08 -8.32
C MET A 9 -12.44 -0.29 -8.52
N THR A 10 -11.62 -1.33 -8.51
CA THR A 10 -12.05 -2.72 -8.68
C THR A 10 -12.11 -3.46 -7.35
N GLU A 11 -11.17 -3.18 -6.44
CA GLU A 11 -11.00 -3.88 -5.17
C GLU A 11 -10.54 -2.93 -4.06
N THR A 12 -10.80 -3.32 -2.81
CA THR A 12 -10.25 -2.67 -1.61
C THR A 12 -9.37 -3.67 -0.87
N HIS A 13 -8.16 -3.26 -0.51
CA HIS A 13 -7.26 -4.04 0.33
C HIS A 13 -6.74 -3.20 1.49
N ARG A 14 -6.45 -3.84 2.63
CA ARG A 14 -5.70 -3.23 3.72
C ARG A 14 -4.21 -3.28 3.39
N LEU A 15 -3.43 -2.29 3.83
CA LEU A 15 -1.99 -2.21 3.55
C LEU A 15 -1.24 -3.48 4.01
N ARG A 16 -1.59 -4.01 5.19
CA ARG A 16 -0.98 -5.23 5.73
C ARG A 16 -1.25 -6.47 4.87
N ASP A 17 -2.42 -6.55 4.24
CA ASP A 17 -2.81 -7.70 3.43
C ASP A 17 -2.07 -7.64 2.09
N LEU A 18 -1.89 -6.44 1.52
CA LEU A 18 -1.02 -6.21 0.36
C LEU A 18 0.45 -6.54 0.67
N ALA A 19 0.98 -6.10 1.81
CA ALA A 19 2.36 -6.38 2.20
C ALA A 19 2.62 -7.89 2.35
N ARG A 20 1.69 -8.62 2.97
CA ARG A 20 1.75 -10.09 3.06
C ARG A 20 1.70 -10.76 1.70
N LEU A 21 0.77 -10.34 0.84
CA LEU A 21 0.63 -10.88 -0.51
C LEU A 21 1.92 -10.73 -1.33
N VAL A 22 2.59 -9.57 -1.23
CA VAL A 22 3.89 -9.34 -1.88
C VAL A 22 4.99 -10.19 -1.24
N SER A 23 5.06 -10.27 0.09
CA SER A 23 6.05 -11.06 0.81
C SER A 23 5.95 -12.56 0.47
N GLU A 24 4.75 -13.12 0.45
CA GLU A 24 4.49 -14.52 0.10
C GLU A 24 4.90 -14.87 -1.33
N ARG A 25 4.81 -13.93 -2.27
CA ARG A 25 5.17 -14.14 -3.68
C ARG A 25 6.66 -13.91 -3.96
N THR A 26 7.29 -12.98 -3.25
CA THR A 26 8.67 -12.54 -3.53
C THR A 26 9.71 -13.10 -2.57
N GLY A 27 9.29 -13.58 -1.39
CA GLY A 27 10.17 -13.94 -0.29
C GLY A 27 10.80 -12.75 0.44
N ALA A 28 10.40 -11.52 0.12
CA ALA A 28 10.91 -10.32 0.78
C ALA A 28 10.43 -10.22 2.24
N GLU A 29 11.29 -9.71 3.11
CA GLU A 29 10.95 -9.41 4.51
C GLU A 29 10.09 -8.14 4.60
N ILE A 30 9.15 -8.12 5.55
CA ILE A 30 8.31 -6.95 5.83
C ILE A 30 8.99 -6.13 6.93
N ASP A 31 9.36 -4.90 6.60
CA ASP A 31 9.84 -3.92 7.57
C ASP A 31 8.67 -3.08 8.13
N TYR A 32 8.60 -2.97 9.46
CA TYR A 32 7.56 -2.24 10.17
C TYR A 32 8.09 -0.88 10.63
N VAL A 33 7.72 0.17 9.90
CA VAL A 33 8.18 1.54 10.16
C VAL A 33 7.11 2.39 10.85
N GLN A 34 7.54 3.43 11.56
CA GLN A 34 6.62 4.43 12.11
C GLN A 34 5.88 5.14 10.96
N ASN A 35 4.55 5.24 11.06
CA ASN A 35 3.75 5.89 10.03
C ASN A 35 4.10 7.39 9.94
N PRO A 36 4.62 7.88 8.79
CA PRO A 36 4.97 9.28 8.62
C PRO A 36 3.74 10.20 8.44
N ARG A 37 2.53 9.63 8.30
CA ARG A 37 1.26 10.34 8.08
C ARG A 37 0.38 10.36 9.33
N ASN A 38 -0.54 11.32 9.40
CA ASN A 38 -1.58 11.35 10.43
C ASN A 38 -2.85 10.70 9.87
N GLU A 39 -2.86 9.37 9.84
CA GLU A 39 -3.99 8.55 9.40
C GLU A 39 -4.25 7.42 10.41
N ALA A 40 -5.45 6.84 10.37
CA ALA A 40 -5.77 5.73 11.25
C ALA A 40 -4.89 4.52 10.92
N ALA A 41 -4.34 3.86 11.94
CA ALA A 41 -3.53 2.66 11.77
C ALA A 41 -4.33 1.49 11.15
N GLU A 42 -5.65 1.50 11.34
CA GLU A 42 -6.58 0.58 10.70
C GLU A 42 -7.81 1.34 10.19
N ASN A 43 -8.26 0.98 9.00
CA ASN A 43 -9.51 1.47 8.44
C ASN A 43 -10.24 0.34 7.70
N ASP A 44 -11.57 0.38 7.78
CA ASP A 44 -12.43 -0.34 6.86
C ASP A 44 -12.94 0.67 5.81
N LEU A 45 -12.74 0.34 4.54
CA LEU A 45 -13.20 1.16 3.44
C LEU A 45 -14.21 0.36 2.59
N HIS A 46 -15.48 0.69 2.73
CA HIS A 46 -16.53 0.12 1.90
C HIS A 46 -16.83 1.07 0.75
N VAL A 47 -16.41 0.72 -0.46
CA VAL A 47 -16.67 1.51 -1.67
C VAL A 47 -17.66 0.77 -2.55
N ARG A 48 -18.61 1.52 -3.12
CA ARG A 48 -19.51 1.04 -4.17
C ARG A 48 -18.99 1.48 -5.53
N ASN A 49 -18.76 0.51 -6.41
CA ASN A 49 -18.35 0.69 -7.80
C ASN A 49 -19.41 0.18 -8.80
N ASP A 50 -20.62 -0.15 -8.33
CA ASP A 50 -21.75 -0.72 -9.08
C ASP A 50 -21.99 0.00 -10.42
N ARG A 51 -21.87 1.33 -10.44
CA ARG A 51 -22.06 2.13 -11.66
C ARG A 51 -21.10 1.76 -12.79
N PHE A 52 -19.86 1.40 -12.49
CA PHE A 52 -18.92 0.97 -13.52
C PHE A 52 -19.23 -0.44 -14.02
N LEU A 53 -19.68 -1.32 -13.12
CA LEU A 53 -20.13 -2.67 -13.49
C LEU A 53 -21.36 -2.61 -14.41
N ASP A 54 -22.33 -1.76 -14.08
CA ASP A 54 -23.53 -1.52 -14.90
C ASP A 54 -23.20 -0.96 -16.29
N LEU A 55 -22.10 -0.21 -16.41
CA LEU A 55 -21.57 0.31 -17.67
C LEU A 55 -20.73 -0.71 -18.45
N GLY A 56 -20.61 -1.95 -17.95
CA GLY A 56 -19.94 -3.06 -18.63
C GLY A 56 -18.47 -3.25 -18.26
N LEU A 57 -17.98 -2.64 -17.19
CA LEU A 57 -16.64 -2.95 -16.67
C LEU A 57 -16.56 -4.43 -16.29
N GLN A 58 -15.56 -5.13 -16.82
CA GLN A 58 -15.14 -6.45 -16.38
C GLN A 58 -13.85 -6.29 -15.58
N PRO A 59 -13.89 -6.30 -14.24
CA PRO A 59 -12.72 -6.02 -13.42
C PRO A 59 -11.64 -7.08 -13.61
N THR A 60 -10.40 -6.65 -13.78
CA THR A 60 -9.21 -7.49 -13.53
C THR A 60 -8.82 -7.30 -12.07
N THR A 61 -8.67 -8.41 -11.36
CA THR A 61 -8.27 -8.39 -9.95
C THR A 61 -6.75 -8.43 -9.79
N LEU A 62 -6.27 -8.01 -8.63
CA LEU A 62 -4.85 -8.04 -8.28
C LEU A 62 -4.26 -9.46 -8.39
N SER A 63 -5.05 -10.48 -8.12
CA SER A 63 -4.66 -11.90 -8.18
C SER A 63 -4.60 -12.49 -9.58
N ASP A 64 -5.14 -11.84 -10.62
CA ASP A 64 -5.25 -12.39 -11.99
C ASP A 64 -3.92 -12.35 -12.77
N GLY A 65 -2.81 -12.75 -12.14
CA GLY A 65 -1.46 -12.78 -12.74
C GLY A 65 -0.75 -11.42 -12.79
N LEU A 66 -1.45 -10.32 -12.49
CA LEU A 66 -0.89 -8.97 -12.50
C LEU A 66 0.34 -8.84 -11.58
N LEU A 67 0.27 -9.42 -10.38
CA LEU A 67 1.39 -9.37 -9.44
C LEU A 67 2.63 -10.13 -9.91
N GLU A 68 2.45 -11.20 -10.67
CA GLU A 68 3.56 -12.00 -11.21
C GLU A 68 4.32 -11.18 -12.26
N GLU A 69 3.59 -10.61 -13.24
CA GLU A 69 4.17 -9.73 -14.26
C GLU A 69 4.89 -8.53 -13.63
N VAL A 70 4.26 -7.85 -12.68
CA VAL A 70 4.87 -6.69 -12.00
C VAL A 70 6.15 -7.08 -11.28
N THR A 71 6.18 -8.24 -10.63
CA THR A 71 7.37 -8.74 -9.92
C THR A 71 8.50 -9.05 -10.89
N GLU A 72 8.21 -9.74 -12.00
CA GLU A 72 9.20 -10.06 -13.04
C GLU A 72 9.83 -8.80 -13.63
N ILE A 73 9.01 -7.79 -13.93
CA ILE A 73 9.47 -6.51 -14.46
C ILE A 73 10.31 -5.75 -13.43
N ALA A 74 9.87 -5.71 -12.17
CA ALA A 74 10.64 -5.09 -11.08
C ALA A 74 12.01 -5.76 -10.90
N SER A 75 12.07 -7.10 -10.91
CA SER A 75 13.33 -7.85 -10.84
C SER A 75 14.24 -7.57 -12.03
N LYS A 76 13.70 -7.57 -13.27
CA LYS A 76 14.46 -7.31 -14.50
C LYS A 76 15.14 -5.94 -14.49
N TYR A 77 14.48 -4.92 -13.93
CA TYR A 77 14.98 -3.55 -13.91
C TYR A 77 15.47 -3.08 -12.54
N ALA A 78 15.66 -4.00 -11.57
CA ALA A 78 16.09 -3.67 -10.21
C ALA A 78 17.39 -2.84 -10.16
N HIS A 79 18.31 -3.07 -11.10
CA HIS A 79 19.56 -2.32 -11.24
C HIS A 79 19.37 -0.80 -11.49
N ARG A 80 18.17 -0.37 -11.87
CA ARG A 80 17.82 1.05 -12.09
C ARG A 80 17.23 1.71 -10.85
N CYS A 81 16.99 0.95 -9.78
CA CYS A 81 16.37 1.44 -8.57
C CYS A 81 17.41 2.14 -7.68
N ASP A 82 17.17 3.40 -7.35
CA ASP A 82 17.87 4.09 -6.25
C ASP A 82 17.15 3.79 -4.93
N VAL A 83 17.66 2.82 -4.19
CA VAL A 83 17.07 2.37 -2.93
C VAL A 83 17.05 3.45 -1.85
N SER A 84 17.88 4.50 -1.96
CA SER A 84 17.88 5.62 -1.02
C SER A 84 16.59 6.45 -1.07
N LYS A 85 15.80 6.30 -2.14
CA LYS A 85 14.53 7.01 -2.35
C LYS A 85 13.30 6.24 -1.88
N ILE A 86 13.45 4.99 -1.43
CA ILE A 86 12.34 4.15 -0.98
C ILE A 86 11.79 4.60 0.38
N PRO A 87 12.62 4.89 1.41
CA PRO A 87 12.11 5.32 2.71
C PRO A 87 11.42 6.68 2.64
N SER A 88 10.25 6.80 3.27
CA SER A 88 9.55 8.08 3.37
C SER A 88 10.26 9.01 4.35
N THR A 89 10.81 10.11 3.86
CA THR A 89 11.48 11.14 4.67
C THR A 89 10.60 12.35 5.00
N SER A 90 9.44 12.45 4.36
CA SER A 90 8.49 13.54 4.59
C SER A 90 7.50 13.15 5.67
N LEU A 91 7.53 13.87 6.79
CA LEU A 91 6.64 13.64 7.92
C LEU A 91 5.53 14.71 7.95
N TRP A 92 4.28 14.29 8.16
CA TRP A 92 3.15 15.22 8.32
C TRP A 92 3.21 16.03 9.62
N ARG A 93 3.82 15.45 10.65
CA ARG A 93 4.19 16.13 11.88
C ARG A 93 5.68 15.91 12.10
N PRO A 94 6.41 16.88 12.66
CA PRO A 94 7.75 16.63 13.15
C PRO A 94 7.73 15.37 14.02
N GLN A 95 8.69 14.47 13.83
CA GLN A 95 8.83 13.32 14.72
C GLN A 95 9.08 13.88 16.11
N GLU A 96 8.15 13.71 17.04
CA GLU A 96 8.50 13.84 18.44
C GLU A 96 9.57 12.77 18.69
N GLU A 97 10.74 13.18 19.18
CA GLU A 97 11.76 12.24 19.64
C GLU A 97 11.05 11.26 20.58
N SER A 98 10.95 10.00 20.16
CA SER A 98 10.44 8.96 21.02
C SER A 98 11.34 8.92 22.24
N VAL A 99 10.82 9.37 23.39
CA VAL A 99 11.47 9.22 24.69
C VAL A 99 11.53 7.73 25.01
N HIS A 100 12.51 7.04 24.44
CA HIS A 100 12.99 5.78 24.99
C HIS A 100 13.88 6.14 26.17
N GLN A 101 13.24 6.42 27.31
CA GLN A 101 13.89 6.19 28.59
C GLN A 101 14.17 4.69 28.66
N GLN A 102 15.42 4.30 28.42
CA GLN A 102 15.92 3.04 28.93
C GLN A 102 15.77 3.11 30.46
N GLU A 103 14.80 2.36 30.99
CA GLU A 103 14.77 2.02 32.40
C GLU A 103 16.01 1.16 32.71
N SER A 104 17.11 1.83 33.03
CA SER A 104 18.18 1.24 33.82
C SER A 104 17.71 1.16 35.27
N HIS A 105 16.90 0.13 35.56
CA HIS A 105 16.64 -0.30 36.93
C HIS A 105 17.73 -1.30 37.34
N ARG A 106 18.58 -0.83 38.25
CA ARG A 106 19.36 -1.54 39.29
C ARG A 106 19.69 -3.01 39.11
#